data_AF-A0A7J9Q1I5-F1
#
_entry.id   AF-A0A7J9Q1I5-F1
#
_cell.length_a   1.000
_cell.length_b   1.000
_cell.length_c   1.000
_cell.angle_alpha   90.00
_cell.angle_beta   90.00
_cell.angle_gamma   90.00
#
_symmetry.space_group_name_H-M   'P 1'
#
loop_
_entity.id
_entity.type
_entity.pdbx_description
1 polymer ?
#
loop_
_entity_poly.entity_id
_entity_poly.type
_entity_poly.pdbx_seq_one_letter_code
_entity_poly.pdbx_strand_id
1 'polypeptide(L)'
;MDSDSTIQIESCARVYPPAEDTYLLLSAVEVSEGQRVLEMGTGSGIIALHCAKAGCRTTAADISPDAVKCARENAEINGLAMEIIESDLFENINEKFNAIIFNPPYLSGQDSEGLTDSEKRPLVGGEKGHEISARFLEVAPRFLAPGGRIYLLTSSESETEVLKKARERFSIAKITEKRIFFETLAVHMLKMLTVSEK
;
A
#
# COMPACT_ATOMS: atom_id res chain seq x y z
N MET A 1 6.71 -10.03 6.73
CA MET A 1 6.59 -10.11 8.21
C MET A 1 5.32 -10.88 8.54
N ASP A 2 5.32 -11.75 9.54
CA ASP A 2 4.10 -12.49 9.91
C ASP A 2 3.08 -11.57 10.60
N SER A 3 1.79 -11.89 10.46
CA SER A 3 0.74 -11.16 11.18
C SER A 3 0.85 -11.42 12.69
N ASP A 4 0.97 -10.34 13.45
CA ASP A 4 1.04 -10.39 14.90
C ASP A 4 -0.38 -10.31 15.47
N SER A 5 -0.87 -11.43 15.98
CA SER A 5 -2.19 -11.56 16.62
C SER A 5 -2.43 -10.66 17.83
N THR A 6 -1.40 -10.01 18.37
CA THR A 6 -1.54 -9.06 19.48
C THR A 6 -1.83 -7.64 19.02
N ILE A 7 -1.76 -7.33 17.71
CA ILE A 7 -2.28 -6.07 17.18
C ILE A 7 -3.81 -6.14 17.11
N GLN A 8 -4.46 -5.21 17.79
CA GLN A 8 -5.92 -5.07 17.79
C GLN A 8 -6.36 -4.17 16.64
N ILE A 9 -7.38 -4.57 15.89
CA ILE A 9 -7.95 -3.76 14.81
C ILE A 9 -9.45 -3.65 15.03
N GLU A 10 -9.94 -2.42 15.13
CA GLU A 10 -11.35 -2.11 15.05
C GLU A 10 -11.80 -1.98 13.59
N SER A 11 -13.01 -2.47 13.32
CA SER A 11 -13.66 -2.27 12.03
C SER A 11 -14.32 -0.91 12.01
N CYS A 12 -13.94 -0.09 11.03
CA CYS A 12 -14.49 1.24 10.84
C CYS A 12 -15.44 1.26 9.64
N ALA A 13 -16.59 1.91 9.79
CA ALA A 13 -17.54 2.07 8.69
C ALA A 13 -16.88 2.80 7.51
N ARG A 14 -17.14 2.34 6.27
CA ARG A 14 -16.59 2.89 5.01
C ARG A 14 -15.07 2.77 4.84
N VAL A 15 -14.42 1.95 5.66
CA VAL A 15 -13.00 1.60 5.51
C VAL A 15 -12.90 0.15 5.07
N TYR A 16 -11.97 -0.13 4.15
CA TYR A 16 -11.73 -1.49 3.69
C TYR A 16 -11.24 -2.38 4.85
N PRO A 17 -11.94 -3.48 5.17
CA PRO A 17 -11.50 -4.39 6.20
C PRO A 17 -10.26 -5.16 5.74
N PRO A 18 -9.27 -5.43 6.62
CA PRO A 18 -8.15 -6.28 6.28
C PRO A 18 -8.61 -7.64 5.74
N ALA A 19 -8.17 -7.98 4.53
CA ALA A 19 -8.51 -9.22 3.84
C ALA A 19 -7.25 -9.93 3.33
N GLU A 20 -7.42 -10.96 2.50
CA GLU A 20 -6.33 -11.80 2.01
C GLU A 20 -5.22 -11.02 1.29
N ASP A 21 -5.57 -9.97 0.57
CA ASP A 21 -4.64 -9.04 -0.10
C ASP A 21 -3.72 -8.32 0.91
N THR A 22 -4.32 -7.86 2.01
CA THR A 22 -3.66 -7.14 3.09
C THR A 22 -2.64 -8.02 3.78
N TYR A 23 -3.01 -9.26 4.11
CA TYR A 23 -2.11 -10.21 4.74
C TYR A 23 -1.04 -10.76 3.77
N LEU A 24 -1.37 -10.88 2.48
CA LEU A 24 -0.37 -11.23 1.46
C LEU A 24 0.70 -10.14 1.37
N LEU A 25 0.30 -8.87 1.28
CA LEU A 25 1.23 -7.74 1.28
C LEU A 25 2.06 -7.68 2.56
N LEU A 26 1.43 -7.79 3.72
CA LEU A 26 2.11 -7.81 5.02
C LEU A 26 3.18 -8.92 5.10
N SER A 27 2.88 -10.11 4.60
CA SER A 27 3.82 -11.24 4.59
C SER A 27 5.10 -10.96 3.81
N ALA A 28 4.99 -10.19 2.72
CA ALA A 28 6.09 -9.84 1.83
C ALA A 28 6.90 -8.62 2.30
N VAL A 29 6.33 -7.78 3.17
CA VAL A 29 7.03 -6.61 3.70
C VAL A 29 8.15 -7.06 4.64
N GLU A 30 9.37 -6.66 4.28
CA GLU A 30 10.55 -6.77 5.12
C GLU A 30 10.97 -5.36 5.51
N VAL A 31 11.06 -5.09 6.81
CA VAL A 31 11.51 -3.80 7.37
C VAL A 31 12.38 -4.07 8.58
N SER A 32 13.11 -3.05 9.04
CA SER A 32 13.98 -3.16 10.21
C SER A 32 13.80 -1.94 11.11
N GLU A 33 14.08 -2.13 12.39
CA GLU A 33 14.04 -1.06 13.38
C GLU A 33 14.78 0.20 12.89
N GLY A 34 14.18 1.37 13.11
CA GLY A 34 14.70 2.67 12.71
C GLY A 34 14.51 3.03 11.23
N GLN A 35 14.03 2.11 10.38
CA GLN A 35 13.68 2.45 8.99
C GLN A 35 12.49 3.41 8.95
N ARG A 36 12.53 4.36 8.00
CA ARG A 36 11.39 5.22 7.69
C ARG A 36 10.50 4.50 6.68
N VAL A 37 9.24 4.28 7.03
CA VAL A 37 8.29 3.48 6.25
C VAL A 37 7.05 4.33 5.95
N LEU A 38 6.63 4.35 4.70
CA LEU A 38 5.35 4.92 4.28
C LEU A 38 4.40 3.80 3.86
N GLU A 39 3.22 3.74 4.46
CA GLU A 39 2.09 3.02 3.87
C GLU A 39 1.19 4.02 3.13
N MET A 40 1.00 3.80 1.83
CA MET A 40 0.09 4.56 0.99
C MET A 40 -1.26 3.83 0.90
N GLY A 41 -2.37 4.55 1.06
CA GLY A 41 -3.70 3.95 1.12
C GLY A 41 -3.87 3.07 2.36
N THR A 42 -3.57 3.62 3.55
CA THR A 42 -3.43 2.82 4.78
C THR A 42 -4.72 2.12 5.24
N GLY A 43 -5.90 2.58 4.83
CA GLY A 43 -7.16 1.97 5.23
C GLY A 43 -7.32 1.88 6.75
N SER A 44 -7.30 0.65 7.29
CA SER A 44 -7.38 0.40 8.74
C SER A 44 -6.09 0.70 9.51
N GLY A 45 -4.96 0.87 8.82
CA GLY A 45 -3.64 1.04 9.44
C GLY A 45 -2.91 -0.26 9.76
N ILE A 46 -3.47 -1.44 9.47
CA ILE A 46 -2.91 -2.71 9.94
C ILE A 46 -1.44 -2.92 9.52
N ILE A 47 -1.04 -2.60 8.28
CA ILE A 47 0.36 -2.80 7.85
C ILE A 47 1.27 -1.75 8.50
N ALA A 48 0.84 -0.48 8.54
CA ALA A 48 1.56 0.58 9.27
C ALA A 48 1.77 0.24 10.75
N LEU A 49 0.77 -0.33 11.43
CA LEU A 49 0.86 -0.75 12.83
C LEU A 49 1.90 -1.85 13.02
N HIS A 50 1.94 -2.86 12.14
CA HIS A 50 2.98 -3.87 12.20
C HIS A 50 4.38 -3.26 11.98
N CYS A 51 4.51 -2.31 11.05
CA CYS A 51 5.78 -1.62 10.82
C CYS A 51 6.20 -0.79 12.05
N ALA A 52 5.28 -0.04 12.65
CA ALA A 52 5.53 0.75 13.85
C ALA A 52 5.94 -0.15 15.03
N LYS A 53 5.26 -1.28 15.20
CA LYS A 53 5.58 -2.28 16.22
C LYS A 53 6.95 -2.93 16.02
N ALA A 54 7.38 -3.11 14.76
CA ALA A 54 8.73 -3.56 14.42
C ALA A 54 9.81 -2.47 14.65
N GLY A 55 9.45 -1.33 15.26
CA GLY A 55 10.37 -0.24 15.59
C GLY A 55 10.66 0.72 14.42
N CYS A 56 9.83 0.71 13.37
CA CYS A 56 9.97 1.65 12.27
C CYS A 56 9.45 3.05 12.66
N ARG A 57 10.00 4.07 11.99
CA ARG A 57 9.39 5.41 11.96
C ARG A 57 8.35 5.40 10.85
N THR A 58 7.10 5.13 11.23
CA THR A 58 6.03 4.87 10.27
C THR A 58 5.18 6.11 10.00
N THR A 59 4.96 6.38 8.72
CA THR A 59 3.96 7.31 8.22
C THR A 59 2.89 6.50 7.46
N ALA A 60 1.62 6.80 7.72
CA ALA A 60 0.46 6.18 7.10
C ALA A 60 -0.35 7.29 6.40
N ALA A 61 -0.63 7.11 5.12
CA ALA A 61 -1.34 8.10 4.31
C ALA A 61 -2.58 7.49 3.67
N ASP A 62 -3.68 8.23 3.66
CA ASP A 62 -4.89 7.86 2.92
C ASP A 62 -5.61 9.11 2.42
N ILE A 63 -6.31 9.00 1.30
CA ILE A 63 -7.16 10.09 0.76
C ILE A 63 -8.49 10.17 1.52
N SER A 64 -8.90 9.09 2.20
CA SER A 64 -10.16 9.00 2.92
C SER A 64 -10.00 9.51 4.36
N PRO A 65 -10.72 10.58 4.75
CA PRO A 65 -10.74 11.04 6.14
C PRO A 65 -11.21 9.95 7.13
N ASP A 66 -12.10 9.06 6.68
CA ASP A 66 -12.59 7.93 7.49
C ASP A 66 -11.47 6.90 7.75
N ALA A 67 -10.62 6.61 6.75
CA ALA A 67 -9.47 5.72 6.90
C ALA A 67 -8.41 6.34 7.80
N VAL A 68 -8.11 7.62 7.62
CA VAL A 68 -7.19 8.39 8.48
C VAL A 68 -7.66 8.36 9.94
N LYS A 69 -8.96 8.55 10.18
CA LYS A 69 -9.56 8.44 11.52
C LYS A 69 -9.42 7.01 12.07
N CYS A 70 -9.75 6.01 11.28
CA CYS A 70 -9.66 4.59 11.66
C CYS A 70 -8.24 4.19 12.05
N ALA A 71 -7.25 4.55 11.24
CA ALA A 71 -5.85 4.27 11.51
C ALA A 71 -5.37 4.94 12.80
N ARG A 72 -5.87 6.15 13.13
CA ARG A 72 -5.57 6.83 14.41
C ARG A 72 -6.13 6.07 15.59
N GLU A 73 -7.41 5.71 15.53
CA GLU A 73 -8.07 4.93 16.59
C GLU A 73 -7.36 3.58 16.82
N ASN A 74 -6.98 2.89 15.74
CA ASN A 74 -6.22 1.64 15.85
C ASN A 74 -4.79 1.87 16.39
N ALA A 75 -4.10 2.96 16.05
CA ALA A 75 -2.82 3.29 16.69
C ALA A 75 -2.94 3.52 18.19
N GLU A 76 -3.96 4.28 18.61
CA GLU A 76 -4.20 4.60 20.01
C GLU A 76 -4.46 3.35 20.85
N ILE A 77 -5.31 2.44 20.37
CA ILE A 77 -5.63 1.18 21.08
C ILE A 77 -4.40 0.29 21.23
N ASN A 78 -3.50 0.29 20.24
CA ASN A 78 -2.25 -0.47 20.30
C ASN A 78 -1.11 0.26 21.02
N GLY A 79 -1.30 1.52 21.43
CA GLY A 79 -0.25 2.35 22.03
C GLY A 79 0.93 2.60 21.10
N LEU A 80 0.71 2.59 19.78
CA LEU A 80 1.74 2.75 18.76
C LEU A 80 1.77 4.19 18.23
N ALA A 81 2.94 4.81 18.27
CA ALA A 81 3.15 6.14 17.70
C ALA A 81 3.47 6.03 16.20
N MET A 82 2.64 6.63 15.36
CA MET A 82 2.87 6.76 13.92
C MET A 82 2.30 8.09 13.41
N GLU A 83 2.86 8.61 12.33
CA GLU A 83 2.33 9.79 11.66
C GLU A 83 1.19 9.37 10.71
N ILE A 84 0.03 10.02 10.80
CA ILE A 84 -1.15 9.62 10.03
C ILE A 84 -1.73 10.85 9.32
N ILE A 85 -1.66 10.85 7.99
CA ILE A 85 -1.86 12.02 7.14
C ILE A 85 -3.00 11.76 6.14
N GLU A 86 -3.90 12.74 6.01
CA GLU A 86 -4.82 12.78 4.87
C GLU A 86 -4.09 13.33 3.65
N SER A 87 -3.99 12.55 2.57
CA SER A 87 -3.21 12.90 1.38
C SER A 87 -3.75 12.20 0.14
N ASP A 88 -3.90 12.91 -0.98
CA ASP A 88 -3.98 12.26 -2.30
C ASP A 88 -2.56 11.87 -2.71
N LEU A 89 -2.27 10.56 -2.61
CA LEU A 89 -0.94 10.02 -2.85
C LEU A 89 0.11 10.82 -2.06
N PHE A 90 1.05 11.47 -2.77
CA PHE A 90 2.19 12.14 -2.17
C PHE A 90 2.00 13.65 -1.92
N GLU A 91 0.80 14.21 -2.14
CA GLU A 91 0.57 15.66 -2.05
C GLU A 91 0.99 16.28 -0.71
N ASN A 92 0.68 15.62 0.41
CA ASN A 92 1.03 16.08 1.76
C ASN A 92 2.24 15.35 2.37
N ILE A 93 3.02 14.65 1.55
CA ILE A 93 4.21 13.93 1.98
C ILE A 93 5.44 14.78 1.73
N ASN A 94 6.33 14.90 2.72
CA ASN A 94 7.46 15.83 2.67
C ASN A 94 8.82 15.20 3.03
N GLU A 95 8.90 13.88 3.16
CA GLU A 95 10.13 13.16 3.51
C GLU A 95 10.41 11.95 2.61
N LYS A 96 11.56 11.27 2.84
CA LYS A 96 12.00 10.12 2.04
C LYS A 96 12.07 8.85 2.87
N PHE A 97 11.59 7.76 2.30
CA PHE A 97 11.37 6.49 2.99
C PHE A 97 12.33 5.39 2.52
N ASN A 98 12.71 4.52 3.45
CA ASN A 98 13.45 3.28 3.17
C ASN A 98 12.54 2.21 2.55
N ALA A 99 11.25 2.22 2.91
CA ALA A 99 10.23 1.38 2.29
C ALA A 99 8.95 2.20 2.05
N ILE A 100 8.36 2.06 0.87
CA ILE A 100 7.00 2.53 0.58
C ILE A 100 6.16 1.28 0.31
N ILE A 101 5.01 1.16 0.94
CA ILE A 101 4.12 0.01 0.85
C ILE A 101 2.81 0.51 0.27
N PHE A 102 2.26 -0.18 -0.73
CA PHE A 102 1.00 0.21 -1.33
C PHE A 102 0.17 -1.01 -1.75
N ASN A 103 -1.03 -1.11 -1.18
CA ASN A 103 -2.13 -1.90 -1.72
C ASN A 103 -3.08 -0.95 -2.45
N PRO A 104 -2.87 -0.69 -3.75
CA PRO A 104 -3.72 0.25 -4.49
C PRO A 104 -5.14 -0.31 -4.67
N PRO A 105 -6.16 0.56 -4.78
CA PRO A 105 -7.42 0.15 -5.38
C PRO A 105 -7.16 -0.34 -6.82
N TYR A 106 -7.61 -1.56 -7.13
CA TYR A 106 -7.28 -2.23 -8.40
C TYR A 106 -8.49 -2.67 -9.23
N LEU A 107 -9.72 -2.49 -8.74
CA LEU A 107 -10.93 -2.81 -9.51
C LEU A 107 -11.13 -1.79 -10.64
N SER A 108 -11.54 -2.30 -11.81
CA SER A 108 -11.97 -1.47 -12.93
C SER A 108 -13.34 -0.84 -12.64
N GLY A 109 -13.70 0.18 -13.43
CA GLY A 109 -15.03 0.77 -13.33
C GLY A 109 -16.15 -0.25 -13.59
N GLN A 110 -15.91 -1.17 -14.53
CA GLN A 110 -16.83 -2.24 -14.89
C GLN A 110 -16.99 -3.28 -13.77
N ASP A 111 -15.88 -3.70 -13.14
CA ASP A 111 -15.92 -4.68 -12.04
C ASP A 111 -16.55 -4.12 -10.76
N SER A 112 -16.72 -2.80 -10.71
CA SER A 112 -17.39 -2.10 -9.63
C SER A 112 -18.90 -1.93 -9.84
N GLU A 113 -19.45 -2.40 -10.98
CA GLU A 113 -20.89 -2.37 -11.26
C GLU A 113 -21.66 -3.18 -10.22
N GLY A 114 -22.51 -2.50 -9.44
CA GLY A 114 -23.29 -3.11 -8.35
C GLY A 114 -22.81 -2.75 -6.93
N LEU A 115 -21.62 -2.16 -6.80
CA LEU A 115 -21.14 -1.61 -5.52
C LEU A 115 -21.75 -0.25 -5.22
N THR A 116 -22.00 0.03 -3.95
CA THR A 116 -22.34 1.38 -3.46
C THR A 116 -21.13 2.31 -3.58
N ASP A 117 -21.36 3.62 -3.62
CA ASP A 117 -20.26 4.60 -3.70
C ASP A 117 -19.26 4.46 -2.55
N SER A 118 -19.73 4.08 -1.36
CA SER A 118 -18.87 3.80 -0.20
C SER A 118 -18.00 2.56 -0.39
N GLU A 119 -18.48 1.53 -1.08
CA GLU A 119 -17.71 0.31 -1.35
C GLU A 119 -16.74 0.50 -2.52
N LYS A 120 -17.12 1.33 -3.51
CA LYS A 120 -16.27 1.65 -4.66
C LYS A 120 -15.01 2.40 -4.27
N ARG A 121 -15.13 3.38 -3.38
CA ARG A 121 -14.04 4.31 -3.06
C ARG A 121 -12.71 3.65 -2.68
N PRO A 122 -12.67 2.63 -1.80
CA PRO A 122 -11.41 1.94 -1.48
C PRO A 122 -10.94 0.92 -2.52
N LEU A 123 -11.77 0.58 -3.53
CA LEU A 123 -11.51 -0.54 -4.43
C LEU A 123 -11.26 -0.12 -5.89
N VAL A 124 -11.83 1.00 -6.34
CA VAL A 124 -11.79 1.40 -7.77
C VAL A 124 -10.51 2.15 -8.12
N GLY A 125 -9.69 1.53 -8.95
CA GLY A 125 -8.39 2.06 -9.41
C GLY A 125 -8.46 3.04 -10.58
N GLY A 126 -9.66 3.25 -11.13
CA GLY A 126 -9.94 4.03 -12.33
C GLY A 126 -10.89 3.29 -13.26
N GLU A 127 -10.99 3.73 -14.52
CA GLU A 127 -11.80 3.03 -15.54
C GLU A 127 -11.24 1.62 -15.78
N LYS A 128 -9.92 1.47 -15.78
CA LYS A 128 -9.19 0.23 -16.05
C LYS A 128 -8.48 -0.37 -14.83
N GLY A 129 -8.68 0.20 -13.64
CA GLY A 129 -8.15 -0.31 -12.38
C GLY A 129 -6.64 -0.11 -12.14
N HIS A 130 -5.91 0.60 -13.02
CA HIS A 130 -4.46 0.79 -12.89
C HIS A 130 -4.02 2.25 -12.83
N GLU A 131 -4.94 3.19 -12.98
CA GLU A 131 -4.67 4.62 -13.11
C GLU A 131 -4.08 5.20 -11.83
N ILE A 132 -4.59 4.79 -10.66
CA ILE A 132 -4.03 5.20 -9.36
C ILE A 132 -2.60 4.63 -9.19
N SER A 133 -2.38 3.36 -9.51
CA SER A 133 -1.04 2.75 -9.50
C SER A 133 -0.07 3.46 -10.44
N ALA A 134 -0.53 3.88 -11.63
CA ALA A 134 0.28 4.62 -12.59
C ALA A 134 0.69 6.00 -12.06
N ARG A 135 -0.25 6.76 -11.48
CA ARG A 135 0.02 8.05 -10.81
C ARG A 135 1.02 7.89 -9.66
N PHE A 136 0.84 6.86 -8.85
CA PHE A 136 1.76 6.53 -7.76
C PHE A 136 3.18 6.26 -8.28
N LEU A 137 3.33 5.39 -9.29
CA LEU A 137 4.63 5.00 -9.84
C LEU A 137 5.38 6.16 -10.52
N GLU A 138 4.66 7.16 -11.02
CA GLU A 138 5.25 8.36 -11.59
C GLU A 138 5.93 9.24 -10.53
N VAL A 139 5.34 9.32 -9.33
CA VAL A 139 5.76 10.26 -8.28
C VAL A 139 6.65 9.60 -7.22
N ALA A 140 6.42 8.33 -6.90
CA ALA A 140 7.13 7.56 -5.87
C ALA A 140 8.67 7.66 -5.90
N PRO A 141 9.36 7.71 -7.05
CA PRO A 141 10.83 7.86 -7.09
C PRO A 141 11.37 9.06 -6.28
N ARG A 142 10.60 10.14 -6.18
CA ARG A 142 11.00 11.37 -5.46
C ARG A 142 11.06 11.16 -3.94
N PHE A 143 10.33 10.17 -3.44
CA PHE A 143 10.10 9.88 -2.03
C PHE A 143 10.90 8.65 -1.55
N LEU A 144 11.69 8.02 -2.41
CA LEU A 144 12.59 6.95 -2.01
C LEU A 144 13.91 7.52 -1.47
N ALA A 145 14.31 7.03 -0.29
CA ALA A 145 15.66 7.20 0.22
C ALA A 145 16.66 6.40 -0.65
N PRO A 146 17.98 6.70 -0.60
CA PRO A 146 18.99 5.86 -1.22
C PRO A 146 18.85 4.40 -0.76
N GLY A 147 18.80 3.46 -1.72
CA GLY A 147 18.56 2.04 -1.44
C GLY A 147 17.12 1.69 -1.02
N GLY A 148 16.20 2.66 -1.08
CA GLY A 148 14.79 2.47 -0.77
C GLY A 148 14.09 1.54 -1.76
N ARG A 149 13.01 0.90 -1.30
CA ARG A 149 12.22 -0.06 -2.07
C ARG A 149 10.72 0.22 -1.94
N ILE A 150 9.96 -0.24 -2.93
CA ILE A 150 8.50 -0.22 -2.91
C ILE A 150 8.00 -1.66 -2.81
N TYR A 151 7.01 -1.92 -1.96
CA TYR A 151 6.21 -3.14 -1.98
C TYR A 151 4.85 -2.80 -2.56
N LEU A 152 4.53 -3.35 -3.73
CA LEU A 152 3.32 -3.04 -4.48
C LEU A 152 2.50 -4.31 -4.69
N LEU A 153 1.23 -4.28 -4.28
CA LEU A 153 0.28 -5.34 -4.61
C LEU A 153 -0.34 -5.08 -5.99
N THR A 154 -0.54 -6.14 -6.77
CA THR A 154 -1.26 -6.11 -8.05
C THR A 154 -2.24 -7.28 -8.15
N SER A 155 -3.39 -7.06 -8.77
CA SER A 155 -4.28 -8.13 -9.26
C SER A 155 -3.89 -8.50 -10.70
N SER A 156 -4.13 -9.75 -11.10
CA SER A 156 -3.87 -10.25 -12.45
C SER A 156 -4.54 -9.44 -13.56
N GLU A 157 -5.63 -8.75 -13.26
CA GLU A 157 -6.34 -7.87 -14.21
C GLU A 157 -5.54 -6.60 -14.55
N SER A 158 -4.87 -6.00 -13.55
CA SER A 158 -4.12 -4.74 -13.71
C SER A 158 -2.61 -4.92 -13.81
N GLU A 159 -2.08 -6.08 -13.42
CA GLU A 159 -0.64 -6.35 -13.26
C GLU A 159 0.17 -5.98 -14.50
N THR A 160 -0.28 -6.37 -15.70
CA THR A 160 0.49 -6.16 -16.93
C THR A 160 0.79 -4.68 -17.17
N GLU A 161 -0.22 -3.81 -17.07
CA GLU A 161 -0.05 -2.37 -17.31
C GLU A 161 0.71 -1.70 -16.16
N VAL A 162 0.45 -2.10 -14.91
CA VAL A 162 1.17 -1.58 -13.74
C VAL A 162 2.66 -1.90 -13.82
N LEU A 163 3.01 -3.16 -14.11
CA LEU A 163 4.41 -3.56 -14.21
C LEU A 163 5.10 -2.98 -15.45
N LYS A 164 4.38 -2.80 -16.56
CA LYS A 164 4.92 -2.09 -17.73
C LYS A 164 5.33 -0.66 -17.36
N LYS A 165 4.47 0.05 -16.63
CA LYS A 165 4.78 1.41 -16.12
C LYS A 165 5.95 1.40 -15.14
N ALA A 166 5.98 0.44 -14.22
CA ALA A 166 7.05 0.33 -13.23
C ALA A 166 8.43 0.09 -13.89
N ARG A 167 8.50 -0.73 -14.94
CA ARG A 167 9.77 -1.02 -15.66
C ARG A 167 10.43 0.20 -16.28
N GLU A 168 9.72 1.32 -16.47
CA GLU A 168 10.32 2.57 -16.94
C GLU A 168 11.37 3.14 -15.96
N ARG A 169 11.25 2.81 -14.66
CA ARG A 169 12.05 3.43 -13.58
C ARG A 169 12.60 2.45 -12.56
N PHE A 170 12.05 1.24 -12.49
CA PHE A 170 12.36 0.27 -11.44
C PHE A 170 12.81 -1.08 -11.99
N SER A 171 13.74 -1.73 -11.29
CA SER A 171 13.88 -3.18 -11.33
C SER A 171 12.77 -3.80 -10.47
N ILE A 172 12.29 -4.97 -10.90
CA ILE A 172 11.09 -5.61 -10.34
C ILE A 172 11.42 -7.05 -9.94
N ALA A 173 11.08 -7.42 -8.72
CA ALA A 173 11.10 -8.79 -8.24
C ALA A 173 9.73 -9.16 -7.67
N LYS A 174 9.11 -10.23 -8.18
CA LYS A 174 7.90 -10.80 -7.59
C LYS A 174 8.29 -11.56 -6.32
N ILE A 175 7.77 -11.14 -5.17
CA ILE A 175 8.12 -11.70 -3.86
C ILE A 175 7.22 -12.87 -3.50
N THR A 176 5.92 -12.73 -3.75
CA THR A 176 4.92 -13.77 -3.47
C THR A 176 3.69 -13.55 -4.35
N GLU A 177 2.88 -14.59 -4.50
CA GLU A 177 1.57 -14.52 -5.16
C GLU A 177 0.59 -15.49 -4.49
N LYS A 178 -0.69 -15.19 -4.62
CA LYS A 178 -1.77 -16.03 -4.13
C LYS A 178 -2.94 -15.96 -5.10
N ARG A 179 -3.44 -17.12 -5.49
CA ARG A 179 -4.68 -17.22 -6.26
C ARG A 179 -5.88 -17.11 -5.32
N ILE A 180 -6.79 -16.20 -5.60
CA ILE A 180 -8.02 -15.95 -4.86
C ILE A 180 -9.18 -16.05 -5.84
N PHE A 181 -9.99 -17.10 -5.70
CA PHE A 181 -11.06 -17.44 -6.65
C PHE A 181 -10.59 -17.41 -8.12
N PHE A 182 -10.99 -16.38 -8.87
CA PHE A 182 -10.73 -16.19 -10.29
C PHE A 182 -9.52 -15.29 -10.58
N GLU A 183 -9.02 -14.54 -9.60
CA GLU A 183 -7.87 -13.64 -9.78
C GLU A 183 -6.62 -14.16 -9.07
N THR A 184 -5.46 -13.63 -9.48
CA THR A 184 -4.19 -13.84 -8.78
C THR A 184 -3.69 -12.52 -8.26
N LEU A 185 -3.47 -12.44 -6.95
CA LEU A 185 -2.79 -11.31 -6.33
C LEU A 185 -1.29 -11.60 -6.26
N ALA A 186 -0.48 -10.61 -6.57
CA ALA A 186 0.97 -10.69 -6.48
C ALA A 186 1.53 -9.48 -5.75
N VAL A 187 2.62 -9.70 -5.00
CA VAL A 187 3.38 -8.62 -4.37
C VAL A 187 4.72 -8.50 -5.06
N HIS A 188 5.02 -7.30 -5.52
CA HIS A 188 6.25 -6.96 -6.22
C HIS A 188 7.09 -6.02 -5.37
N MET A 189 8.39 -6.31 -5.26
CA MET A 189 9.37 -5.39 -4.75
C MET A 189 9.98 -4.62 -5.91
N LEU A 190 9.92 -3.29 -5.84
CA LEU A 190 10.49 -2.37 -6.84
C LEU A 190 11.70 -1.65 -6.24
N LYS A 191 12.79 -1.55 -6.99
CA LYS A 191 13.97 -0.75 -6.64
C LYS A 191 14.33 0.17 -7.79
N MET A 192 14.80 1.38 -7.51
CA MET A 192 15.24 2.32 -8.56
C MET A 192 16.28 1.66 -9.46
N LEU A 193 16.11 1.76 -10.78
CA LEU A 193 17.14 1.36 -11.73
C LEU A 193 18.40 2.19 -11.46
N THR A 194 19.52 1.49 -11.33
CA THR A 194 20.83 2.13 -11.30
C THR A 194 21.21 2.57 -12.71
N VAL A 195 22.14 3.53 -12.83
CA VAL A 195 22.61 4.06 -14.13
C VAL A 195 23.18 2.94 -15.04
N SER A 196 23.59 1.80 -14.46
CA SER A 196 24.06 0.60 -15.15
C SER A 196 22.97 -0.34 -15.68
N GLU A 197 21.69 -0.10 -15.35
CA GLU A 197 20.55 -0.97 -15.71
C GLU A 197 19.60 -0.34 -16.75
N LYS A 198 20.01 0.79 -17.36
CA LYS A 198 19.33 1.46 -18.48
C LYS A 198 20.12 1.26 -19.77
#